data_AF-A0A6C1NX84-F1
#
_entry.id   AF-A0A6C1NX84-F1
#
_cell.length_a   1.000
_cell.length_b   1.000
_cell.length_c   1.000
_cell.angle_alpha   90.00
_cell.angle_beta   90.00
_cell.angle_gamma   90.00
#
_symmetry.space_group_name_H-M   'P 1'
#
loop_
_entity.id
_entity.type
_entity.pdbx_description
1 polymer ?
#
loop_
_entity_poly.entity_id
_entity_poly.type
_entity_poly.pdbx_seq_one_letter_code
_entity_poly.pdbx_strand_id
1 'polypeptide(L)'
;MKRTLFSIILIVLGTNLYAQSITIDDNGIVKCKGVAIRTTEVVNGDTYEVVDRNLLIQRRKEGSDLTRVCVSPVTNMRDMFWGLAFDQPIGNWDVSNVTDMFQMFAGSTFNQPIGNWDVSKVTTMYEMFAGSPFNQPIGNWDVSSVTNMTGMFRRSQFNQPIGDWDVSSVGGMSTMFRGSQFNQPIGNWNVSS
;
A
#
# COMPACT_ATOMS: atom_id res chain seq x y z
N MET A 1 -57.40 -0.20 9.30
CA MET A 1 -56.86 -0.63 7.99
C MET A 1 -55.43 -1.12 8.17
N LYS A 2 -55.23 -2.43 8.36
CA LYS A 2 -53.89 -3.05 8.32
C LYS A 2 -53.61 -3.41 6.86
N ARG A 3 -52.67 -2.73 6.22
CA ARG A 3 -52.13 -3.13 4.92
C ARG A 3 -50.81 -3.84 5.18
N THR A 4 -50.86 -5.16 5.21
CA THR A 4 -49.69 -6.03 5.16
C THR A 4 -49.32 -6.18 3.67
N LEU A 5 -48.18 -5.65 3.25
CA LEU A 5 -47.66 -5.83 1.89
C LEU A 5 -46.84 -7.12 1.83
N PHE A 6 -47.17 -7.98 0.87
CA PHE A 6 -46.47 -9.23 0.55
C PHE A 6 -45.22 -8.96 -0.29
N SER A 7 -44.13 -9.65 0.09
CA SER A 7 -42.97 -10.17 -0.66
C SER A 7 -42.52 -9.55 -1.99
N ILE A 8 -41.21 -9.31 -2.10
CA ILE A 8 -40.43 -9.66 -3.29
C ILE A 8 -39.23 -10.48 -2.82
N ILE A 9 -39.32 -11.81 -2.91
CA ILE A 9 -38.16 -12.69 -2.95
C ILE A 9 -37.68 -12.66 -4.40
N LEU A 10 -36.55 -12.02 -4.64
CA LEU A 10 -35.89 -12.04 -5.94
C LEU A 10 -35.05 -13.33 -6.02
N ILE A 11 -35.58 -14.37 -6.67
CA ILE A 11 -34.79 -15.52 -7.10
C ILE A 11 -34.09 -15.11 -8.40
N VAL A 12 -32.77 -14.96 -8.36
CA VAL A 12 -31.96 -14.87 -9.58
C VAL A 12 -31.20 -16.18 -9.73
N LEU A 13 -31.67 -17.02 -10.65
CA LEU A 13 -30.95 -18.19 -11.15
C LEU A 13 -30.01 -17.74 -12.29
N GLY A 14 -28.72 -18.01 -12.11
CA GLY A 14 -27.78 -18.29 -13.20
C GLY A 14 -27.37 -17.15 -14.12
N THR A 15 -26.37 -16.38 -13.71
CA THR A 15 -25.22 -16.05 -14.56
C THR A 15 -23.97 -16.05 -13.66
N ASN A 16 -22.82 -16.41 -14.21
CA ASN A 16 -21.54 -16.38 -13.51
C ASN A 16 -21.21 -14.90 -13.19
N LEU A 17 -21.72 -14.37 -12.08
CA LEU A 17 -21.43 -13.01 -11.64
C LEU A 17 -19.96 -12.98 -11.22
N TYR A 18 -19.14 -12.22 -11.94
CA TYR A 18 -17.95 -11.63 -11.32
C TYR A 18 -18.46 -10.87 -10.09
N ALA A 19 -18.33 -11.44 -8.89
CA ALA A 19 -18.81 -10.81 -7.67
C ALA A 19 -18.03 -9.49 -7.49
N GLN A 20 -18.68 -8.38 -7.83
CA GLN A 20 -18.18 -7.05 -7.54
C GLN A 20 -18.42 -6.81 -6.06
N SER A 21 -17.37 -6.82 -5.26
CA SER A 21 -17.49 -6.64 -3.81
C SER A 21 -16.20 -6.09 -3.22
N ILE A 22 -16.35 -5.42 -2.09
CA ILE A 22 -15.27 -5.18 -1.12
C ILE A 22 -15.21 -6.41 -0.19
N THR A 23 -14.01 -6.94 0.01
CA THR A 23 -13.74 -8.10 0.85
C THR A 23 -12.55 -7.80 1.76
N ILE A 24 -12.45 -8.50 2.88
CA ILE A 24 -11.30 -8.46 3.79
C ILE A 24 -10.76 -9.88 3.84
N ASP A 25 -9.49 -10.07 3.51
CA ASP A 25 -8.87 -11.40 3.60
C ASP A 25 -8.45 -11.75 5.04
N ASP A 26 -7.96 -12.98 5.24
CA ASP A 26 -7.60 -13.49 6.56
C ASP A 26 -6.47 -12.70 7.25
N ASN A 27 -5.71 -11.90 6.48
CA ASN A 27 -4.66 -11.01 6.99
C ASN A 27 -5.17 -9.58 7.26
N GLY A 28 -6.48 -9.35 7.10
CA GLY A 28 -7.11 -8.05 7.28
C GLY A 28 -6.95 -7.12 6.06
N ILE A 29 -6.47 -7.60 4.92
CA ILE A 29 -6.26 -6.77 3.73
C ILE A 29 -7.59 -6.49 3.04
N VAL A 30 -7.90 -5.21 2.82
CA VAL A 30 -9.12 -4.73 2.16
C VAL A 30 -8.92 -4.78 0.65
N LYS A 31 -9.69 -5.64 -0.02
CA LYS A 31 -9.65 -5.86 -1.48
C LYS A 31 -10.98 -5.50 -2.12
N CYS A 32 -10.92 -4.92 -3.32
CA CYS A 32 -12.11 -4.65 -4.12
C CYS A 32 -11.85 -5.01 -5.57
N LYS A 33 -12.76 -5.78 -6.15
CA LYS A 33 -12.63 -6.30 -7.52
C LYS A 33 -13.87 -5.95 -8.31
N GLY A 34 -13.69 -5.25 -9.42
CA GLY A 34 -14.80 -4.88 -10.31
C GLY A 34 -15.79 -3.89 -9.71
N VAL A 35 -15.49 -3.29 -8.56
CA VAL A 35 -16.34 -2.28 -7.91
C VAL A 35 -15.98 -0.88 -8.43
N ALA A 36 -16.98 -0.05 -8.70
CA ALA A 36 -16.77 1.32 -9.16
C ALA A 36 -16.11 2.20 -8.06
N ILE A 37 -15.30 3.17 -8.49
CA ILE A 37 -14.73 4.18 -7.59
C ILE A 37 -15.87 4.99 -6.93
N ARG A 38 -15.69 5.40 -5.67
CA ARG A 38 -16.70 6.04 -4.80
C ARG A 38 -17.82 5.14 -4.31
N THR A 39 -17.89 3.87 -4.75
CA THR A 39 -18.82 2.93 -4.13
C THR A 39 -18.43 2.69 -2.68
N THR A 40 -19.43 2.67 -1.80
CA THR A 40 -19.29 2.29 -0.41
C THR A 40 -20.02 0.99 -0.12
N GLU A 41 -19.39 0.11 0.67
CA GLU A 41 -20.00 -1.14 1.13
C GLU A 41 -19.72 -1.35 2.62
N VAL A 42 -20.65 -2.01 3.31
CA VAL A 42 -20.47 -2.39 4.73
C VAL A 42 -19.89 -3.80 4.78
N VAL A 43 -18.70 -3.94 5.36
CA VAL A 43 -18.01 -5.22 5.56
C VAL A 43 -17.70 -5.35 7.04
N ASN A 44 -18.17 -6.44 7.67
CA ASN A 44 -18.01 -6.68 9.10
C ASN A 44 -18.49 -5.53 10.02
N GLY A 45 -19.49 -4.76 9.57
CA GLY A 45 -20.07 -3.64 10.33
C GLY A 45 -19.40 -2.29 10.08
N ASP A 46 -18.30 -2.24 9.32
CA ASP A 46 -17.60 -1.01 8.97
C ASP A 46 -17.84 -0.64 7.50
N THR A 47 -17.97 0.66 7.22
CA THR A 47 -18.17 1.18 5.86
C THR A 47 -16.82 1.41 5.18
N TYR A 48 -16.60 0.80 4.02
CA TYR A 48 -15.41 0.97 3.20
C TYR A 48 -15.73 1.70 1.91
N GLU A 49 -14.86 2.62 1.46
CA GLU A 49 -14.97 3.32 0.17
C GLU A 49 -13.91 2.81 -0.82
N VAL A 50 -14.32 2.50 -2.05
CA VAL A 50 -13.37 2.21 -3.14
C VAL A 50 -12.77 3.51 -3.67
N VAL A 51 -11.44 3.62 -3.64
CA VAL A 51 -10.73 4.83 -4.05
C VAL A 51 -9.74 4.54 -5.17
N ASP A 52 -9.64 5.48 -6.11
CA ASP A 52 -8.50 5.58 -7.01
C ASP A 52 -7.46 6.56 -6.43
N ARG A 53 -6.36 6.79 -7.15
CA ARG A 53 -5.30 7.72 -6.71
C ARG A 53 -5.83 9.12 -6.43
N ASN A 54 -6.73 9.63 -7.27
CA ASN A 54 -7.21 11.00 -7.17
C ASN A 54 -8.13 11.18 -5.97
N LEU A 55 -9.04 10.24 -5.76
CA LEU A 55 -9.94 10.22 -4.61
C LEU A 55 -9.17 9.98 -3.31
N LEU A 56 -8.16 9.11 -3.30
CA LEU A 56 -7.30 8.92 -2.14
C LEU A 56 -6.59 10.22 -1.74
N ILE A 57 -6.05 10.96 -2.72
CA ILE A 57 -5.46 12.30 -2.50
C ILE A 57 -6.50 13.28 -1.94
N GLN A 58 -7.74 13.22 -2.44
CA GLN A 58 -8.85 14.03 -1.94
C GLN A 58 -9.14 13.70 -0.46
N ARG A 59 -9.37 12.43 -0.11
CA ARG A 59 -9.65 11.98 1.27
C ARG A 59 -8.53 12.34 2.24
N ARG A 60 -7.28 12.17 1.80
CA ARG A 60 -6.09 12.60 2.55
C ARG A 60 -6.10 14.11 2.83
N LYS A 61 -6.44 14.96 1.85
CA LYS A 61 -6.54 16.42 2.03
C LYS A 61 -7.69 16.83 2.94
N GLU A 62 -8.76 16.05 2.95
CA GLU A 62 -9.93 16.22 3.83
C GLU A 62 -9.65 15.75 5.27
N GLY A 63 -8.50 15.11 5.54
CA GLY A 63 -8.16 14.56 6.85
C GLY A 63 -9.01 13.34 7.22
N SER A 64 -9.56 12.63 6.22
CA SER A 64 -10.40 11.46 6.44
C SER A 64 -9.62 10.29 7.06
N ASP A 65 -10.36 9.34 7.64
CA ASP A 65 -9.85 8.04 8.03
C ASP A 65 -9.55 7.19 6.77
N LEU A 66 -8.28 6.93 6.53
CA LEU A 66 -7.79 6.14 5.41
C LEU A 66 -7.63 4.65 5.76
N THR A 67 -8.00 4.22 6.96
CA THR A 67 -8.07 2.79 7.31
C THR A 67 -9.30 2.11 6.70
N ARG A 68 -10.28 2.90 6.24
CA ARG A 68 -11.57 2.45 5.70
C ARG A 68 -11.71 2.68 4.20
N VAL A 69 -10.62 2.57 3.46
CA VAL A 69 -10.64 2.64 2.00
C VAL A 69 -10.14 1.33 1.39
N CYS A 70 -10.66 1.00 0.21
CA CYS A 70 -10.07 0.00 -0.67
C CYS A 70 -9.23 0.67 -1.75
N VAL A 71 -7.93 0.34 -1.79
CA VAL A 71 -6.97 0.90 -2.75
C VAL A 71 -6.57 -0.07 -3.87
N SER A 72 -7.20 -1.25 -3.99
CA SER A 72 -6.89 -2.23 -5.06
C SER A 72 -6.85 -1.64 -6.49
N PRO A 73 -7.64 -0.60 -6.85
CA PRO A 73 -7.55 0.04 -8.17
C PRO A 73 -6.32 0.93 -8.38
N VAL A 74 -5.56 1.25 -7.33
CA VAL A 74 -4.42 2.18 -7.38
C VAL A 74 -3.18 1.47 -7.91
N THR A 75 -2.58 2.01 -8.98
CA THR A 75 -1.31 1.51 -9.54
C THR A 75 -0.14 2.47 -9.28
N ASN A 76 -0.41 3.72 -8.92
CA ASN A 76 0.59 4.77 -8.73
C ASN A 76 0.37 5.47 -7.40
N MET A 77 1.36 5.37 -6.51
CA MET A 77 1.39 6.01 -5.19
C MET A 77 2.51 7.06 -5.08
N ARG A 78 3.02 7.54 -6.23
CA ARG A 78 4.03 8.61 -6.28
C ARG A 78 3.58 9.81 -5.43
N ASP A 79 4.46 10.25 -4.54
CA ASP A 79 4.33 11.43 -3.67
C ASP A 79 3.09 11.43 -2.75
N MET A 80 2.47 10.27 -2.50
CA MET A 80 1.17 10.19 -1.81
C MET A 80 1.19 10.76 -0.39
N PHE A 81 2.31 10.71 0.32
CA PHE A 81 2.44 11.24 1.68
C PHE A 81 3.72 12.07 1.86
N TRP A 82 4.33 12.54 0.76
CA TRP A 82 5.57 13.31 0.79
C TRP A 82 5.45 14.55 1.69
N GLY A 83 6.34 14.67 2.67
CA GLY A 83 6.43 15.79 3.61
C GLY A 83 5.23 15.95 4.56
N LEU A 84 4.32 14.97 4.63
CA LEU A 84 3.11 15.09 5.44
C LEU A 84 3.29 14.56 6.87
N ALA A 85 2.64 15.23 7.81
CA ALA A 85 2.39 14.70 9.15
C ALA A 85 1.29 13.62 9.09
N PHE A 86 1.62 12.45 8.56
CA PHE A 86 0.71 11.32 8.34
C PHE A 86 1.25 10.08 9.06
N ASP A 87 0.41 9.42 9.87
CA ASP A 87 0.77 8.22 10.62
C ASP A 87 -0.43 7.29 10.88
N GLN A 88 -1.43 7.28 9.98
CA GLN A 88 -2.58 6.38 10.13
C GLN A 88 -2.21 4.93 9.80
N PRO A 89 -2.82 3.91 10.45
CA PRO A 89 -2.46 2.50 10.28
C PRO A 89 -3.04 1.90 8.99
N ILE A 90 -2.40 2.20 7.86
CA ILE A 90 -2.79 1.74 6.51
C ILE A 90 -2.20 0.38 6.12
N GLY A 91 -1.79 -0.43 7.10
CA GLY A 91 -1.24 -1.77 6.86
C GLY A 91 -2.24 -2.74 6.21
N ASN A 92 -3.53 -2.41 6.25
CA ASN A 92 -4.62 -3.19 5.66
C ASN A 92 -4.85 -2.92 4.16
N TRP A 93 -4.05 -2.06 3.53
CA TRP A 93 -4.20 -1.73 2.12
C TRP A 93 -3.74 -2.86 1.20
N ASP A 94 -4.54 -3.16 0.17
CA ASP A 94 -4.13 -4.00 -0.95
C ASP A 94 -3.33 -3.19 -1.98
N VAL A 95 -2.00 -3.23 -1.85
CA VAL A 95 -1.07 -2.56 -2.78
C VAL A 95 -0.53 -3.48 -3.88
N SER A 96 -1.10 -4.68 -4.06
CA SER A 96 -0.62 -5.71 -5.00
C SER A 96 -0.71 -5.32 -6.48
N ASN A 97 -1.37 -4.20 -6.81
CA ASN A 97 -1.43 -3.62 -8.16
C ASN A 97 -0.55 -2.38 -8.33
N VAL A 98 0.11 -1.91 -7.27
CA VAL A 98 0.97 -0.72 -7.31
C VAL A 98 2.27 -1.05 -8.02
N THR A 99 2.65 -0.21 -8.99
CA THR A 99 3.92 -0.31 -9.71
C THR A 99 4.88 0.83 -9.36
N ASP A 100 4.39 1.94 -8.81
CA ASP A 100 5.18 3.15 -8.55
C ASP A 100 4.95 3.68 -7.13
N MET A 101 6.01 3.64 -6.30
CA MET A 101 6.03 4.16 -4.93
C MET A 101 7.06 5.30 -4.75
N PHE A 102 7.40 6.01 -5.83
CA PHE A 102 8.35 7.11 -5.82
C PHE A 102 8.01 8.14 -4.72
N GLN A 103 8.95 8.39 -3.81
CA GLN A 103 8.85 9.36 -2.72
C GLN A 103 7.58 9.27 -1.85
N MET A 104 6.90 8.11 -1.82
CA MET A 104 5.58 7.97 -1.18
C MET A 104 5.56 8.48 0.27
N PHE A 105 6.59 8.19 1.07
CA PHE A 105 6.71 8.59 2.48
C PHE A 105 7.92 9.50 2.76
N ALA A 106 8.57 10.04 1.73
CA ALA A 106 9.75 10.88 1.92
C ALA A 106 9.41 12.11 2.77
N GLY A 107 10.17 12.34 3.84
CA GLY A 107 9.96 13.44 4.79
C GLY A 107 8.65 13.37 5.58
N SER A 108 7.87 12.30 5.46
CA SER A 108 6.65 12.11 6.26
C SER A 108 6.98 11.67 7.69
N THR A 109 6.01 11.80 8.60
CA THR A 109 6.12 11.27 9.97
C THR A 109 5.73 9.79 10.11
N PHE A 110 5.47 9.10 9.00
CA PHE A 110 4.89 7.77 8.98
C PHE A 110 5.82 6.71 9.60
N ASN A 111 5.28 5.91 10.51
CA ASN A 111 5.98 4.79 11.16
C ASN A 111 5.03 3.64 11.55
N GLN A 112 3.97 3.39 10.77
CA GLN A 112 3.03 2.28 11.00
C GLN A 112 3.46 1.00 10.27
N PRO A 113 3.09 -0.19 10.79
CA PRO A 113 3.48 -1.46 10.19
C PRO A 113 2.83 -1.66 8.81
N ILE A 114 3.68 -1.92 7.82
CA ILE A 114 3.31 -2.21 6.41
C ILE A 114 4.03 -3.46 5.87
N GLY A 115 4.60 -4.29 6.75
CA GLY A 115 5.32 -5.51 6.36
C GLY A 115 4.45 -6.50 5.58
N ASN A 116 3.13 -6.45 5.72
CA ASN A 116 2.20 -7.34 5.02
C ASN A 116 1.84 -6.89 3.59
N TRP A 117 2.37 -5.74 3.14
CA TRP A 117 2.14 -5.27 1.77
C TRP A 117 2.79 -6.19 0.74
N ASP A 118 2.01 -6.58 -0.27
CA ASP A 118 2.52 -7.22 -1.48
C ASP A 118 3.06 -6.15 -2.44
N VAL A 119 4.38 -5.99 -2.46
CA VAL A 119 5.09 -5.03 -3.31
C VAL A 119 5.74 -5.68 -4.54
N SER A 120 5.40 -6.94 -4.86
CA SER A 120 6.04 -7.74 -5.92
C SER A 120 5.94 -7.12 -7.33
N LYS A 121 4.97 -6.22 -7.57
CA LYS A 121 4.81 -5.50 -8.84
C LYS A 121 5.45 -4.10 -8.86
N VAL A 122 6.00 -3.63 -7.75
CA VAL A 122 6.61 -2.31 -7.66
C VAL A 122 7.91 -2.29 -8.45
N THR A 123 8.06 -1.33 -9.35
CA THR A 123 9.26 -1.17 -10.19
C THR A 123 10.16 -0.04 -9.73
N THR A 124 9.66 0.89 -8.92
CA THR A 124 10.45 2.00 -8.35
C THR A 124 10.05 2.32 -6.91
N MET A 125 11.06 2.42 -6.05
CA MET A 125 10.98 2.87 -4.66
C MET A 125 11.92 4.06 -4.40
N TYR A 126 12.22 4.84 -5.45
CA TYR A 126 13.08 6.02 -5.37
C TYR A 126 12.69 6.91 -4.19
N GLU A 127 13.64 7.13 -3.28
CA GLU A 127 13.48 7.97 -2.09
C GLU A 127 12.22 7.68 -1.23
N MET A 128 11.63 6.48 -1.31
CA MET A 128 10.34 6.18 -0.67
C MET A 128 10.28 6.55 0.82
N PHE A 129 11.36 6.33 1.58
CA PHE A 129 11.48 6.66 3.02
C PHE A 129 12.59 7.68 3.30
N ALA A 130 13.00 8.47 2.32
CA ALA A 130 14.08 9.44 2.52
C ALA A 130 13.69 10.47 3.60
N GLY A 131 14.50 10.61 4.65
CA GLY A 131 14.23 11.52 5.77
C GLY A 131 13.07 11.12 6.68
N SER A 132 12.48 9.93 6.50
CA SER A 132 11.36 9.42 7.32
C SER A 132 11.85 8.77 8.63
N PRO A 133 11.08 8.85 9.73
CA PRO A 133 11.34 8.09 10.95
C PRO A 133 10.95 6.60 10.84
N PHE A 134 10.43 6.16 9.69
CA PHE A 134 10.01 4.78 9.45
C PHE A 134 11.10 3.76 9.85
N ASN A 135 10.73 2.83 10.72
CA ASN A 135 11.62 1.77 11.21
C ASN A 135 10.86 0.46 11.50
N GLN A 136 9.85 0.14 10.68
CA GLN A 136 9.06 -1.08 10.81
C GLN A 136 9.65 -2.22 9.96
N PRO A 137 9.45 -3.49 10.36
CA PRO A 137 9.97 -4.63 9.62
C PRO A 137 9.32 -4.75 8.24
N ILE A 138 10.16 -4.81 7.20
CA ILE A 138 9.81 -4.99 5.78
C ILE A 138 10.74 -5.99 5.08
N GLY A 139 11.49 -6.77 5.85
CA GLY A 139 12.46 -7.75 5.32
C GLY A 139 11.80 -8.87 4.50
N ASN A 140 10.50 -9.06 4.64
CA ASN A 140 9.69 -10.05 3.92
C ASN A 140 9.12 -9.53 2.58
N TRP A 141 9.35 -8.27 2.22
CA TRP A 141 8.94 -7.74 0.92
C TRP A 141 9.66 -8.43 -0.23
N ASP A 142 8.89 -8.84 -1.24
CA ASP A 142 9.43 -9.23 -2.54
C ASP A 142 9.73 -7.99 -3.38
N VAL A 143 11.03 -7.67 -3.50
CA VAL A 143 11.53 -6.50 -4.23
C VAL A 143 12.19 -6.87 -5.56
N SER A 144 12.04 -8.11 -6.04
CA SER A 144 12.77 -8.62 -7.22
C SER A 144 12.41 -7.88 -8.53
N SER A 145 11.25 -7.22 -8.57
CA SER A 145 10.80 -6.38 -9.70
C SER A 145 11.30 -4.93 -9.63
N VAL A 146 11.89 -4.51 -8.51
CA VAL A 146 12.31 -3.11 -8.33
C VAL A 146 13.58 -2.86 -9.14
N THR A 147 13.57 -1.78 -9.92
CA THR A 147 14.72 -1.37 -10.75
C THR A 147 15.43 -0.14 -10.19
N ASN A 148 14.78 0.63 -9.32
CA ASN A 148 15.33 1.85 -8.74
C ASN A 148 14.99 1.98 -7.25
N MET A 149 16.03 1.95 -6.42
CA MET A 149 16.02 2.20 -4.98
C MET A 149 16.89 3.40 -4.58
N THR A 150 17.20 4.29 -5.54
CA THR A 150 18.04 5.47 -5.29
C THR A 150 17.49 6.27 -4.12
N GLY A 151 18.34 6.46 -3.11
CA GLY A 151 18.01 7.22 -1.91
C GLY A 151 16.85 6.67 -1.06
N MET A 152 16.39 5.42 -1.24
CA MET A 152 15.19 4.88 -0.57
C MET A 152 15.18 5.13 0.95
N PHE A 153 16.32 4.98 1.63
CA PHE A 153 16.50 5.21 3.07
C PHE A 153 17.45 6.39 3.39
N ARG A 154 17.66 7.32 2.44
CA ARG A 154 18.58 8.44 2.63
C ARG A 154 18.15 9.27 3.84
N ARG A 155 19.03 9.48 4.83
CA ARG A 155 18.73 10.19 6.08
C ARG A 155 17.55 9.61 6.88
N SER A 156 17.22 8.32 6.70
CA SER A 156 16.14 7.63 7.43
C SER A 156 16.63 7.04 8.76
N GLN A 157 15.69 6.82 9.70
CA GLN A 157 15.91 6.06 10.94
C GLN A 157 15.85 4.53 10.75
N PHE A 158 15.56 4.07 9.54
CA PHE A 158 15.42 2.65 9.24
C PHE A 158 16.66 1.83 9.60
N ASN A 159 16.47 0.77 10.39
CA ASN A 159 17.52 -0.15 10.84
C ASN A 159 16.97 -1.58 11.05
N GLN A 160 16.10 -2.05 10.14
CA GLN A 160 15.55 -3.41 10.17
C GLN A 160 16.28 -4.33 9.17
N PRO A 161 16.35 -5.65 9.41
CA PRO A 161 17.02 -6.58 8.51
C PRO A 161 16.31 -6.65 7.14
N ILE A 162 17.12 -6.54 6.08
CA ILE A 162 16.70 -6.60 4.66
C ILE A 162 17.69 -7.41 3.81
N GLY A 163 18.56 -8.20 4.46
CA GLY A 163 19.64 -8.95 3.80
C GLY A 163 19.16 -10.08 2.88
N ASP A 164 17.87 -10.44 2.98
CA ASP A 164 17.22 -11.48 2.17
C ASP A 164 16.53 -10.92 0.92
N TRP A 165 16.55 -9.60 0.70
CA TRP A 165 16.00 -9.00 -0.51
C TRP A 165 16.77 -9.44 -1.77
N ASP A 166 16.04 -9.89 -2.79
CA ASP A 166 16.58 -10.05 -4.14
C ASP A 166 16.64 -8.68 -4.84
N VAL A 167 17.84 -8.10 -4.87
CA VAL A 167 18.11 -6.80 -5.48
C VAL A 167 18.74 -6.90 -6.88
N SER A 168 18.76 -8.09 -7.49
CA SER A 168 19.45 -8.33 -8.77
C SER A 168 18.92 -7.48 -9.94
N SER A 169 17.66 -7.04 -9.89
CA SER A 169 17.06 -6.16 -10.91
C SER A 169 17.34 -4.67 -10.70
N VAL A 170 17.94 -4.28 -9.57
CA VAL A 170 18.09 -2.87 -9.19
C VAL A 170 19.30 -2.25 -9.90
N GLY A 171 19.04 -1.41 -10.89
CA GLY A 171 20.09 -0.62 -11.56
C GLY A 171 20.49 0.65 -10.81
N GLY A 172 19.60 1.19 -9.96
CA GLY A 172 19.84 2.44 -9.23
C GLY A 172 19.79 2.30 -7.71
N MET A 173 20.94 2.26 -7.04
CA MET A 173 21.06 2.24 -5.57
C MET A 173 21.76 3.47 -4.98
N SER A 174 22.02 4.49 -5.80
CA SER A 174 22.85 5.61 -5.38
C SER A 174 22.30 6.27 -4.11
N THR A 175 23.17 6.52 -3.14
CA THR A 175 22.84 7.18 -1.86
C THR A 175 21.76 6.49 -0.98
N MET A 176 21.40 5.22 -1.25
CA MET A 176 20.30 4.51 -0.56
C MET A 176 20.34 4.65 0.96
N PHE A 177 21.52 4.51 1.59
CA PHE A 177 21.72 4.64 3.04
C PHE A 177 22.50 5.89 3.45
N ARG A 178 22.68 6.88 2.57
CA ARG A 178 23.49 8.07 2.89
C ARG A 178 22.88 8.83 4.08
N GLY A 179 23.62 8.88 5.20
CA GLY A 179 23.18 9.53 6.44
C GLY A 179 22.06 8.78 7.17
N SER A 180 21.81 7.51 6.83
CA SER A 180 20.86 6.63 7.53
C SER A 180 21.47 6.07 8.83
N GLN A 181 20.61 5.57 9.74
CA GLN A 181 21.00 4.76 10.90
C GLN A 181 21.22 3.28 10.57
N PHE A 182 21.03 2.86 9.31
CA PHE A 182 21.11 1.46 8.91
C PHE A 182 22.48 0.85 9.21
N ASN A 183 22.48 -0.22 10.01
CA ASN A 183 23.66 -0.98 10.40
C ASN A 183 23.37 -2.49 10.46
N GLN A 184 22.53 -2.98 9.54
CA GLN A 184 22.20 -4.40 9.43
C GLN A 184 23.04 -5.07 8.33
N PRO A 185 23.24 -6.41 8.40
CA PRO A 185 23.86 -7.14 7.31
C PRO A 185 23.07 -7.00 6.01
N ILE A 186 23.77 -6.69 4.91
CA ILE A 186 23.22 -6.68 3.55
C ILE A 186 23.36 -8.05 2.84
N GLY A 187 23.93 -9.04 3.54
CA GLY A 187 23.81 -10.47 3.22
C GLY A 187 23.99 -10.84 1.75
N ASN A 188 22.89 -11.34 1.15
CA ASN A 188 22.82 -12.02 -0.14
C ASN A 188 22.65 -11.08 -1.34
N TRP A 189 22.84 -9.78 -1.14
CA TRP A 189 22.64 -8.80 -2.21
C TRP A 189 23.63 -9.03 -3.35
N ASN A 190 23.11 -9.36 -4.53
CA ASN A 190 23.89 -9.37 -5.76
C ASN A 190 23.90 -7.96 -6.37
N VAL A 191 25.03 -7.27 -6.24
CA VAL A 191 25.23 -5.89 -6.75
C VAL A 191 26.21 -5.82 -7.92
N SER A 192 26.53 -6.96 -8.56
CA SER A 192 27.39 -6.96 -9.73
C SER A 192 26.67 -6.35 -10.94
N SER A 193 27.33 -5.41 -11.62
CA SER A 193 26.90 -4.83 -12.89
C SER A 193 27.30 -5.65 -14.10
#